data_AF-A0A9X7Z5X6-F1
#
_entry.id   AF-A0A9X7Z5X6-F1
#
_cell.length_a   1.000
_cell.length_b   1.000
_cell.length_c   1.000
_cell.angle_alpha   90.00
_cell.angle_beta   90.00
_cell.angle_gamma   90.00
#
_symmetry.space_group_name_H-M   'P 1'
#
loop_
_entity.id
_entity.type
_entity.pdbx_description
1 polymer ?
#
loop_
_entity_poly.entity_id
_entity_poly.type
_entity_poly.pdbx_seq_one_letter_code
_entity_poly.pdbx_strand_id
1 'polypeptide(L)'
;MDRQPRVAILWHGDRETRNNATGENHRLNKVFEEFKKHGVIAEPAVYNDAFVEEVRHQLNEVDGVLVWVNPIQDGMNRTILDDMLRDVASRGVFVSTHPDVILKLGTKEVVFQTREMEWGGDVHLYKTVEELQKHLPARLATGESRVLKQNRGNGGNGVWRVELVEGTHGDDAVVRVLHALRNSTEKQMPISEFMNQYEMYFKGSGQLIDQPFHSPVPDGMVRCYMSHDKVVGFGHQYVTALLRSELGSEPLEPQPRIYHPDTKPEFQTLKAKMETEWIAQLQRVLYIDTNALPVIWDADFLYGPKTETGEDTYVLCEVNVSSVYPFPESALPRLVETALDCIRHHRLT
;
A
#
# COMPACT_ATOMS: atom_id res chain seq x y z
N MET A 1 -19.80 35.22 6.25
CA MET A 1 -18.84 34.93 5.17
C MET A 1 -18.12 33.67 5.59
N ASP A 2 -18.21 32.62 4.80
CA ASP A 2 -17.57 31.35 5.14
C ASP A 2 -16.04 31.53 5.07
N ARG A 3 -15.32 31.21 6.15
CA ARG A 3 -13.87 31.41 6.19
C ARG A 3 -13.20 30.46 5.21
N GLN A 4 -12.16 30.95 4.54
CA GLN A 4 -11.36 30.15 3.61
C GLN A 4 -10.90 28.84 4.28
N PRO A 5 -11.10 27.66 3.65
CA PRO A 5 -10.61 26.40 4.21
C PRO A 5 -9.09 26.40 4.39
N ARG A 6 -8.65 25.82 5.50
CA ARG A 6 -7.23 25.63 5.84
C ARG A 6 -6.92 24.14 5.89
N VAL A 7 -5.79 23.75 5.31
CA VAL A 7 -5.34 22.36 5.25
C VAL A 7 -3.89 22.28 5.67
N ALA A 8 -3.56 21.35 6.57
CA ALA A 8 -2.19 20.99 6.85
C ALA A 8 -1.75 19.83 5.95
N ILE A 9 -0.60 19.96 5.28
CA ILE A 9 0.05 18.84 4.58
C ILE A 9 1.16 18.33 5.49
N LEU A 10 0.98 17.12 6.01
CA LEU A 10 1.81 16.51 7.05
C LEU A 10 2.83 15.54 6.46
N TRP A 11 4.11 15.69 6.82
CA TRP A 11 5.16 14.71 6.54
C TRP A 11 6.17 14.62 7.68
N HIS A 12 6.98 13.55 7.68
CA HIS A 12 8.00 13.35 8.70
C HIS A 12 9.23 14.24 8.45
N GLY A 13 9.80 14.81 9.51
CA GLY A 13 11.06 15.56 9.47
C GLY A 13 11.62 15.81 10.86
N ASP A 14 12.67 16.62 10.94
CA ASP A 14 13.27 17.05 12.20
C ASP A 14 12.94 18.52 12.54
N ARG A 15 13.54 19.05 13.61
CA ARG A 15 13.31 20.43 14.08
C ARG A 15 13.76 21.46 13.04
N GLU A 16 14.89 21.22 12.37
CA GLU A 16 15.40 22.12 11.34
C GLU A 16 14.46 22.15 10.14
N THR A 17 13.99 20.98 9.71
CA THR A 17 12.98 20.83 8.66
C THR A 17 11.71 21.59 9.02
N ARG A 18 11.20 21.44 10.25
CA ARG A 18 9.99 22.15 10.73
C ARG A 18 10.13 23.67 10.67
N ASN A 19 11.27 24.20 11.09
CA ASN A 19 11.50 25.65 11.12
C ASN A 19 11.65 26.28 9.73
N ASN A 20 12.09 25.49 8.74
CA ASN A 20 12.36 25.95 7.38
C ASN A 20 11.33 25.50 6.34
N ALA A 21 10.33 24.69 6.72
CA ALA A 21 9.38 24.11 5.78
C ALA A 21 8.50 25.19 5.12
N THR A 22 8.40 25.12 3.79
CA THR A 22 7.47 25.91 2.99
C THR A 22 6.70 24.99 2.05
N GLY A 23 5.63 25.49 1.44
CA GLY A 23 4.94 24.75 0.38
C GLY A 23 5.81 24.51 -0.87
N GLU A 24 6.86 25.32 -1.07
CA GLU A 24 7.68 25.31 -2.29
C GLU A 24 8.90 24.39 -2.18
N ASN A 25 9.44 24.17 -0.99
CA ASN A 25 10.71 23.46 -0.77
C ASN A 25 10.56 21.97 -0.46
N HIS A 26 9.42 21.37 -0.79
CA HIS A 26 9.13 19.97 -0.53
C HIS A 26 8.62 19.24 -1.79
N ARG A 27 8.80 17.92 -1.86
CA ARG A 27 8.36 17.08 -3.00
C ARG A 27 6.85 17.11 -3.26
N LEU A 28 6.07 17.62 -2.30
CA LEU A 28 4.62 17.79 -2.39
C LEU A 28 4.20 19.18 -2.87
N ASN A 29 5.13 20.02 -3.35
CA ASN A 29 4.85 21.39 -3.78
C ASN A 29 3.67 21.52 -4.75
N LYS A 30 3.52 20.59 -5.71
CA LYS A 30 2.39 20.59 -6.64
C LYS A 30 1.03 20.42 -5.94
N VAL A 31 0.98 19.75 -4.79
CA VAL A 31 -0.24 19.63 -3.97
C VAL A 31 -0.60 20.98 -3.35
N PHE A 32 0.39 21.71 -2.81
CA PHE A 32 0.20 23.06 -2.29
C PHE A 32 -0.29 24.03 -3.38
N GLU A 33 0.34 23.99 -4.55
CA GLU A 33 -0.07 24.80 -5.70
C GLU A 33 -1.51 24.51 -6.13
N GLU A 34 -1.91 23.23 -6.14
CA GLU A 34 -3.26 22.84 -6.52
C GLU A 34 -4.32 23.29 -5.50
N PHE A 35 -4.06 23.19 -4.19
CA PHE A 35 -4.93 23.78 -3.16
C PHE A 35 -5.05 25.29 -3.31
N LYS A 36 -3.95 25.99 -3.63
CA LYS A 36 -3.96 27.44 -3.84
C LYS A 36 -4.87 27.84 -5.00
N LYS A 37 -4.88 27.07 -6.11
CA LYS A 37 -5.81 27.29 -7.25
C LYS A 37 -7.27 27.18 -6.84
N HIS A 38 -7.58 26.35 -5.86
CA HIS A 38 -8.93 26.15 -5.31
C HIS A 38 -9.29 27.14 -4.20
N GLY A 39 -8.46 28.16 -3.96
CA GLY A 39 -8.69 29.13 -2.90
C GLY A 39 -8.63 28.48 -1.52
N VAL A 40 -7.72 27.54 -1.29
CA VAL A 40 -7.51 26.88 0.00
C VAL A 40 -6.14 27.27 0.54
N ILE A 41 -6.05 27.54 1.84
CA ILE A 41 -4.78 27.84 2.50
C ILE A 41 -4.16 26.50 2.91
N ALA A 42 -3.19 26.01 2.15
CA ALA A 42 -2.40 24.84 2.51
C ALA A 42 -1.12 25.25 3.26
N GLU A 43 -0.89 24.69 4.45
CA GLU A 43 0.28 24.95 5.28
C GLU A 43 1.11 23.68 5.54
N PRO A 44 2.45 23.79 5.61
CA PRO A 44 3.30 22.66 5.92
C PRO A 44 3.17 22.26 7.39
N ALA A 45 3.06 20.96 7.65
CA ALA A 45 3.14 20.39 9.00
C ALA A 45 4.23 19.33 9.03
N VAL A 46 5.33 19.61 9.73
CA VAL A 46 6.41 18.64 9.90
C VAL A 46 6.21 17.90 11.21
N TYR A 47 6.19 16.58 11.13
CA TYR A 47 5.97 15.65 12.23
C TYR A 47 7.27 15.02 12.73
N ASN A 48 7.40 14.92 14.05
CA ASN A 48 8.36 14.07 14.74
C ASN A 48 7.82 13.75 16.14
N ASP A 49 8.06 12.55 16.65
CA ASP A 49 7.66 12.13 18.00
C ASP A 49 8.18 13.11 19.07
N ALA A 50 9.38 13.66 18.89
CA ALA A 50 10.03 14.56 19.84
C ALA A 50 9.28 15.89 20.08
N PHE A 51 8.36 16.26 19.20
CA PHE A 51 7.57 17.49 19.31
C PHE A 51 6.12 17.31 18.87
N VAL A 52 5.57 16.10 19.07
CA VAL A 52 4.20 15.73 18.68
C VAL A 52 3.14 16.69 19.21
N GLU A 53 3.29 17.23 20.42
CA GLU A 53 2.30 18.14 21.00
C GLU A 53 2.25 19.49 20.25
N GLU A 54 3.37 20.00 19.73
CA GLU A 54 3.35 21.21 18.90
C GLU A 54 2.64 20.96 17.56
N VAL A 55 2.83 19.76 17.00
CA VAL A 55 2.13 19.32 15.78
C VAL A 55 0.65 19.20 16.05
N ARG A 56 0.25 18.57 17.15
CA ARG A 56 -1.16 18.45 17.57
C ARG A 56 -1.85 19.81 17.66
N HIS A 57 -1.21 20.78 18.32
CA HIS A 57 -1.75 22.14 18.41
C HIS A 57 -1.94 22.76 17.03
N GLN A 58 -0.95 22.63 16.13
CA GLN A 58 -1.07 23.12 14.76
C GLN A 58 -2.24 22.45 14.01
N LEU A 59 -2.36 21.13 14.09
CA LEU A 59 -3.37 20.37 13.36
C LEU A 59 -4.80 20.65 13.83
N ASN A 60 -4.99 21.06 15.10
CA ASN A 60 -6.30 21.46 15.62
C ASN A 60 -6.79 22.82 15.08
N GLU A 61 -5.94 23.60 14.43
CA GLU A 61 -6.26 24.95 13.91
C GLU A 61 -6.65 24.95 12.42
N VAL A 62 -6.66 23.78 11.78
CA VAL A 62 -7.01 23.60 10.36
C VAL A 62 -8.31 22.80 10.19
N ASP A 63 -8.86 22.82 8.98
CA ASP A 63 -10.09 22.07 8.66
C ASP A 63 -9.80 20.64 8.20
N GLY A 64 -8.61 20.39 7.68
CA GLY A 64 -8.20 19.07 7.24
C GLY A 64 -6.69 18.86 7.26
N VAL A 65 -6.28 17.60 7.36
CA VAL A 65 -4.88 17.15 7.39
C VAL A 65 -4.69 16.09 6.31
N LEU A 66 -3.79 16.35 5.36
CA LEU A 66 -3.32 15.35 4.41
C LEU A 66 -2.01 14.76 4.89
N VAL A 67 -1.96 13.45 5.13
CA VAL A 67 -0.81 12.82 5.80
C VAL A 67 0.02 11.92 4.88
N TRP A 68 1.27 12.32 4.67
CA TRP A 68 2.34 11.60 3.97
C TRP A 68 3.47 11.20 4.93
N VAL A 69 3.15 10.26 5.82
CA VAL A 69 4.14 9.62 6.71
C VAL A 69 4.12 8.11 6.48
N ASN A 70 5.29 7.51 6.31
CA ASN A 70 5.41 6.07 6.09
C ASN A 70 4.95 5.28 7.33
N PRO A 71 4.29 4.11 7.18
CA PRO A 71 3.88 3.26 8.31
C PRO A 71 5.03 2.77 9.19
N ILE A 72 6.19 2.55 8.58
CA ILE A 72 7.43 2.13 9.22
C ILE A 72 8.55 2.97 8.63
N GLN A 73 9.36 3.60 9.47
CA GLN A 73 10.53 4.38 9.07
C GLN A 73 11.64 4.20 10.11
N ASP A 74 12.84 3.82 9.68
CA ASP A 74 14.04 3.71 10.54
C ASP A 74 13.84 2.87 11.83
N GLY A 75 13.00 1.82 11.76
CA GLY A 75 12.66 0.95 12.90
C GLY A 75 11.57 1.50 13.83
N MET A 76 11.12 2.74 13.60
CA MET A 76 10.00 3.37 14.30
C MET A 76 8.68 2.99 13.64
N ASN A 77 7.62 2.95 14.46
CA ASN A 77 6.25 2.73 14.00
C ASN A 77 5.42 4.01 14.12
N ARG A 78 4.17 3.96 13.66
CA ARG A 78 3.25 5.11 13.69
C ARG A 78 2.43 5.22 14.98
N THR A 79 2.72 4.52 16.07
CA THR A 79 1.83 4.52 17.25
C THR A 79 1.55 5.93 17.78
N ILE A 80 2.59 6.74 18.01
CA ILE A 80 2.44 8.12 18.50
C ILE A 80 1.69 9.01 17.49
N LEU A 81 2.03 8.87 16.20
CA LEU A 81 1.37 9.59 15.12
C LEU A 81 -0.12 9.25 15.03
N ASP A 82 -0.45 7.96 15.04
CA ASP A 82 -1.81 7.47 14.87
C ASP A 82 -2.69 7.87 16.06
N ASP A 83 -2.16 7.86 17.29
CA ASP A 83 -2.87 8.36 18.46
C ASP A 83 -3.11 9.87 18.38
N MET A 84 -2.14 10.64 17.88
CA MET A 84 -2.34 12.06 17.61
C MET A 84 -3.42 12.31 16.55
N LEU A 85 -3.35 11.59 15.43
CA LEU A 85 -4.30 11.75 14.32
C LEU A 85 -5.72 11.35 14.70
N ARG A 86 -5.90 10.32 15.55
CA ARG A 86 -7.22 9.96 16.11
C ARG A 86 -7.78 11.08 16.99
N ASP A 87 -6.97 11.66 17.87
CA ASP A 87 -7.41 12.78 18.72
C ASP A 87 -7.77 14.02 17.87
N VAL A 88 -6.95 14.38 16.88
CA VAL A 88 -7.22 15.46 15.92
C VAL A 88 -8.53 15.19 15.17
N ALA A 89 -8.73 13.98 14.65
CA ALA A 89 -9.97 13.60 13.97
C ALA A 89 -11.19 13.68 14.89
N SER A 90 -11.06 13.26 16.15
CA SER A 90 -12.14 13.30 17.14
C SER A 90 -12.60 14.73 17.50
N ARG A 91 -11.80 15.74 17.16
CA ARG A 91 -12.10 17.17 17.36
C ARG A 91 -12.74 17.83 16.12
N GLY A 92 -13.07 17.05 15.09
CA GLY A 92 -13.77 17.50 13.89
C GLY A 92 -12.85 17.90 12.73
N VAL A 93 -11.54 17.72 12.85
CA VAL A 93 -10.60 17.95 11.75
C VAL A 93 -10.61 16.75 10.81
N PHE A 94 -10.79 16.97 9.51
CA PHE A 94 -10.71 15.88 8.54
C PHE A 94 -9.29 15.31 8.46
N VAL A 95 -9.11 13.99 8.54
CA VAL A 95 -7.80 13.34 8.36
C VAL A 95 -7.84 12.43 7.13
N SER A 96 -7.05 12.75 6.11
CA SER A 96 -7.14 12.15 4.78
C SER A 96 -6.84 10.65 4.72
N THR A 97 -6.09 10.15 5.70
CA THR A 97 -5.75 8.73 5.88
C THR A 97 -5.94 8.37 7.34
N HIS A 98 -7.21 8.28 7.76
CA HIS A 98 -7.55 8.00 9.16
C HIS A 98 -6.91 6.68 9.62
N PRO A 99 -6.24 6.64 10.80
CA PRO A 99 -5.51 5.45 11.26
C PRO A 99 -6.33 4.15 11.22
N ASP A 100 -7.62 4.22 11.54
CA ASP A 100 -8.49 3.04 11.55
C ASP A 100 -8.83 2.51 10.16
N VAL A 101 -8.79 3.36 9.14
CA VAL A 101 -8.91 2.95 7.73
C VAL A 101 -7.61 2.30 7.27
N ILE A 102 -6.46 2.85 7.69
CA ILE A 102 -5.14 2.27 7.38
C ILE A 102 -5.04 0.83 7.90
N LEU A 103 -5.54 0.56 9.11
CA LEU A 103 -5.51 -0.79 9.69
C LEU A 103 -6.33 -1.81 8.88
N LYS A 104 -7.40 -1.38 8.21
CA LYS A 104 -8.28 -2.23 7.40
C LYS A 104 -7.78 -2.41 5.97
N LEU A 105 -7.30 -1.32 5.34
CA LEU A 105 -7.05 -1.24 3.90
C LEU A 105 -5.55 -1.25 3.55
N GLY A 106 -4.68 -0.78 4.44
CA GLY A 106 -3.25 -0.59 4.19
C GLY A 106 -2.33 -1.72 4.66
N THR A 107 -2.90 -2.80 5.19
CA THR A 107 -2.16 -3.96 5.68
C THR A 107 -2.19 -5.08 4.63
N LYS A 108 -1.24 -6.03 4.66
CA LYS A 108 -1.28 -7.16 3.72
C LYS A 108 -2.49 -8.06 3.93
N GLU A 109 -3.07 -8.06 5.13
CA GLU A 109 -4.33 -8.76 5.43
C GLU A 109 -5.46 -8.38 4.46
N VAL A 110 -5.45 -7.18 3.85
CA VAL A 110 -6.44 -6.78 2.82
C VAL A 110 -6.53 -7.79 1.67
N VAL A 111 -5.41 -8.41 1.28
CA VAL A 111 -5.36 -9.40 0.21
C VAL A 111 -6.09 -10.68 0.63
N PHE A 112 -5.98 -11.06 1.90
CA PHE A 112 -6.71 -12.21 2.45
C PHE A 112 -8.20 -11.91 2.63
N GLN A 113 -8.55 -10.72 3.12
CA GLN A 113 -9.94 -10.30 3.33
C GLN A 113 -10.71 -10.22 2.01
N THR A 114 -10.03 -9.80 0.93
CA THR A 114 -10.63 -9.63 -0.41
C THR A 114 -10.37 -10.81 -1.35
N ARG A 115 -9.89 -11.95 -0.85
CA ARG A 115 -9.50 -13.11 -1.68
C ARG A 115 -10.65 -13.75 -2.46
N GLU A 116 -11.89 -13.54 -2.04
CA GLU A 116 -13.10 -14.06 -2.71
C GLU A 116 -13.61 -13.10 -3.80
N MET A 117 -12.97 -11.93 -3.97
CA MET A 117 -13.27 -11.00 -5.06
C MET A 117 -12.63 -11.50 -6.36
N GLU A 118 -13.03 -10.94 -7.51
CA GLU A 118 -12.50 -11.36 -8.83
C GLU A 118 -10.98 -11.26 -8.94
N TRP A 119 -10.36 -10.22 -8.33
CA TRP A 119 -8.90 -10.07 -8.31
C TRP A 119 -8.18 -10.99 -7.32
N GLY A 120 -8.95 -11.79 -6.58
CA GLY A 120 -8.50 -12.59 -5.44
C GLY A 120 -7.96 -13.95 -5.88
N GLY A 121 -7.91 -14.90 -4.95
CA GLY A 121 -7.39 -16.23 -5.23
C GLY A 121 -7.06 -17.03 -3.99
N ASP A 122 -6.20 -18.04 -4.14
CA ASP A 122 -5.77 -18.95 -3.07
C ASP A 122 -4.83 -18.25 -2.06
N VAL A 123 -5.39 -17.38 -1.22
CA VAL A 123 -4.67 -16.62 -0.20
C VAL A 123 -4.92 -17.24 1.17
N HIS A 124 -3.85 -17.46 1.94
CA HIS A 124 -3.95 -17.91 3.33
C HIS A 124 -3.36 -16.88 4.30
N LEU A 125 -3.89 -16.87 5.51
CA LEU A 125 -3.43 -16.00 6.60
C LEU A 125 -2.97 -16.88 7.76
N TYR A 126 -1.71 -16.72 8.15
CA TYR A 126 -1.14 -17.31 9.36
C TYR A 126 -1.12 -16.25 10.45
N LYS A 127 -1.70 -16.57 11.61
CA LYS A 127 -1.70 -15.72 12.80
C LYS A 127 -0.62 -16.12 13.79
N THR A 128 -0.08 -17.32 13.67
CA THR A 128 0.95 -17.87 14.57
C THR A 128 2.00 -18.67 13.79
N VAL A 129 3.16 -18.87 14.42
CA VAL A 129 4.24 -19.71 13.86
C VAL A 129 3.76 -21.16 13.79
N GLU A 130 2.96 -21.61 14.74
CA GLU A 130 2.40 -22.96 14.79
C GLU A 130 1.45 -23.21 13.62
N GLU A 131 0.62 -22.24 13.26
CA GLU A 131 -0.21 -22.29 12.04
C GLU A 131 0.66 -22.36 10.79
N LEU A 132 1.74 -21.58 10.72
CA LEU A 132 2.68 -21.60 9.60
C LEU A 132 3.30 -23.00 9.42
N GLN A 133 3.86 -23.53 10.50
CA GLN A 133 4.49 -24.86 10.53
C GLN A 133 3.51 -25.97 10.14
N LYS A 134 2.25 -25.85 10.57
CA LYS A 134 1.22 -26.84 10.30
C LYS A 134 0.72 -26.82 8.86
N HIS A 135 0.57 -25.64 8.26
CA HIS A 135 -0.18 -25.48 7.01
C HIS A 135 0.69 -25.18 5.78
N LEU A 136 1.83 -24.51 5.93
CA LEU A 136 2.70 -24.18 4.78
C LEU A 136 3.20 -25.41 4.00
N PRO A 137 3.64 -26.52 4.63
CA PRO A 137 4.13 -27.69 3.90
C PRO A 137 3.10 -28.25 2.92
N ALA A 138 1.84 -28.40 3.36
CA ALA A 138 0.75 -28.89 2.53
C ALA A 138 0.43 -27.93 1.37
N ARG A 139 0.58 -26.63 1.58
CA ARG A 139 0.33 -25.62 0.55
C ARG A 139 1.44 -25.56 -0.51
N LEU A 140 2.68 -25.91 -0.15
CA LEU A 140 3.77 -26.04 -1.12
C LEU A 140 3.76 -27.38 -1.85
N ALA A 141 3.13 -28.42 -1.27
CA ALA A 141 3.05 -29.75 -1.86
C ALA A 141 2.31 -29.81 -3.21
N THR A 142 1.60 -28.74 -3.60
CA THR A 142 1.04 -28.59 -4.96
C THR A 142 2.11 -28.43 -6.04
N GLY A 143 3.36 -28.11 -5.65
CA GLY A 143 4.48 -27.84 -6.56
C GLY A 143 4.55 -26.39 -7.06
N GLU A 144 3.55 -25.57 -6.75
CA GLU A 144 3.51 -24.17 -7.18
C GLU A 144 4.36 -23.26 -6.27
N SER A 145 5.04 -22.28 -6.87
CA SER A 145 5.70 -21.21 -6.12
C SER A 145 4.66 -20.38 -5.36
N ARG A 146 4.95 -20.06 -4.09
CA ARG A 146 4.13 -19.18 -3.26
C ARG A 146 4.91 -17.93 -2.85
N VAL A 147 4.19 -16.86 -2.53
CA VAL A 147 4.75 -15.61 -2.01
C VAL A 147 4.25 -15.39 -0.60
N LEU A 148 5.17 -15.39 0.37
CA LEU A 148 4.91 -15.07 1.78
C LEU A 148 5.18 -13.58 2.03
N LYS A 149 4.26 -12.88 2.70
CA LYS A 149 4.39 -11.44 3.00
C LYS A 149 4.05 -11.15 4.46
N GLN A 150 4.96 -10.50 5.19
CA GLN A 150 4.66 -9.98 6.52
C GLN A 150 3.58 -8.90 6.45
N ASN A 151 2.72 -8.80 7.45
CA ASN A 151 1.56 -7.91 7.42
C ASN A 151 1.89 -6.41 7.31
N ARG A 152 3.02 -6.00 7.91
CA ARG A 152 3.52 -4.63 7.85
C ARG A 152 4.96 -4.61 7.36
N GLY A 153 5.21 -3.87 6.29
CA GLY A 153 6.53 -3.73 5.70
C GLY A 153 6.45 -2.82 4.48
N ASN A 154 7.60 -2.39 3.97
CA ASN A 154 7.71 -1.63 2.74
C ASN A 154 8.94 -2.11 1.94
N GLY A 155 9.00 -1.76 0.66
CA GLY A 155 10.19 -1.96 -0.17
C GLY A 155 10.65 -3.41 -0.32
N GLY A 156 9.73 -4.38 -0.29
CA GLY A 156 10.04 -5.81 -0.41
C GLY A 156 10.55 -6.47 0.87
N ASN A 157 10.72 -5.73 1.97
CA ASN A 157 11.10 -6.31 3.24
C ASN A 157 10.01 -7.28 3.76
N GLY A 158 10.43 -8.48 4.16
CA GLY A 158 9.55 -9.58 4.56
C GLY A 158 8.61 -10.09 3.46
N VAL A 159 8.96 -9.93 2.18
CA VAL A 159 8.27 -10.54 1.04
C VAL A 159 9.19 -11.60 0.42
N TRP A 160 8.77 -12.86 0.42
CA TRP A 160 9.57 -14.00 0.02
C TRP A 160 8.84 -14.85 -1.01
N ARG A 161 9.51 -15.23 -2.10
CA ARG A 161 9.08 -16.34 -2.95
C ARG A 161 9.65 -17.63 -2.39
N VAL A 162 8.82 -18.67 -2.30
CA VAL A 162 9.18 -20.00 -1.81
C VAL A 162 8.57 -21.07 -2.70
N GLU A 163 9.32 -22.13 -2.98
CA GLU A 163 8.81 -23.35 -3.62
C GLU A 163 9.53 -24.58 -3.06
N LEU A 164 8.92 -25.75 -3.16
CA LEU A 164 9.60 -27.01 -2.87
C LEU A 164 10.60 -27.34 -3.98
N VAL A 165 11.76 -27.87 -3.58
CA VAL A 165 12.74 -28.43 -4.52
C VAL A 165 12.26 -29.82 -4.95
N GLU A 166 12.22 -30.07 -6.26
CA GLU A 166 11.82 -31.36 -6.82
C GLU A 166 12.62 -32.53 -6.23
N GLY A 167 11.95 -33.66 -6.01
CA GLY A 167 12.55 -34.87 -5.45
C GLY A 167 12.83 -34.83 -3.95
N THR A 168 12.47 -33.74 -3.26
CA THR A 168 12.52 -33.66 -1.80
C THR A 168 11.16 -33.98 -1.18
N HIS A 169 11.16 -34.79 -0.12
CA HIS A 169 9.95 -35.31 0.51
C HIS A 169 10.13 -35.42 2.04
N GLY A 170 9.02 -35.54 2.76
CA GLY A 170 9.00 -35.70 4.21
C GLY A 170 8.85 -34.37 4.96
N ASP A 171 8.90 -34.46 6.29
CA ASP A 171 8.54 -33.37 7.20
C ASP A 171 9.48 -32.16 7.11
N ASP A 172 10.68 -32.33 6.57
CA ASP A 172 11.68 -31.27 6.43
C ASP A 172 12.25 -31.19 5.00
N ALA A 173 11.36 -31.20 4.02
CA ALA A 173 11.70 -31.05 2.61
C ALA A 173 12.47 -29.74 2.35
N VAL A 174 13.30 -29.73 1.29
CA VAL A 174 14.11 -28.56 0.96
C VAL A 174 13.26 -27.58 0.16
N VAL A 175 13.31 -26.32 0.57
CA VAL A 175 12.66 -25.22 -0.14
C VAL A 175 13.71 -24.31 -0.79
N ARG A 176 13.34 -23.78 -1.95
CA ARG A 176 14.08 -22.74 -2.65
C ARG A 176 13.41 -21.40 -2.39
N VAL A 177 14.16 -20.45 -1.86
CA VAL A 177 13.64 -19.17 -1.37
C VAL A 177 14.37 -17.98 -1.99
N LEU A 178 13.63 -16.91 -2.28
CA LEU A 178 14.15 -15.63 -2.77
C LEU A 178 13.46 -14.48 -2.04
N HIS A 179 14.24 -13.61 -1.40
CA HIS A 179 13.74 -12.41 -0.73
C HIS A 179 13.61 -11.27 -1.74
N ALA A 180 12.50 -10.52 -1.69
CA ALA A 180 12.29 -9.37 -2.57
C ALA A 180 13.15 -8.14 -2.20
N LEU A 181 13.88 -8.19 -1.07
CA LEU A 181 14.80 -7.13 -0.69
C LEU A 181 15.94 -7.04 -1.70
N ARG A 182 16.31 -5.80 -2.06
CA ARG A 182 17.34 -5.54 -3.07
C ARG A 182 18.65 -6.28 -2.74
N ASN A 183 19.29 -6.82 -3.78
CA ASN A 183 20.55 -7.59 -3.72
C ASN A 183 20.45 -8.94 -2.97
N SER A 184 19.24 -9.42 -2.67
CA SER A 184 19.06 -10.77 -2.14
C SER A 184 19.35 -11.81 -3.21
N THR A 185 19.95 -12.93 -2.79
CA THR A 185 20.20 -14.08 -3.64
C THR A 185 19.31 -15.25 -3.27
N GLU A 186 19.06 -16.12 -4.24
CA GLU A 186 18.36 -17.37 -4.01
C GLU A 186 19.13 -18.27 -3.04
N LYS A 187 18.39 -18.97 -2.17
CA LYS A 187 18.93 -19.96 -1.24
C LYS A 187 18.08 -21.23 -1.27
N GLN A 188 18.71 -22.36 -0.95
CA GLN A 188 18.01 -23.61 -0.64
C GLN A 188 18.27 -23.95 0.82
N MET A 189 17.23 -24.35 1.54
CA MET A 189 17.31 -24.73 2.95
C MET A 189 16.15 -25.65 3.33
N PRO A 190 16.23 -26.40 4.44
CA PRO A 190 15.10 -27.14 4.96
C PRO A 190 13.92 -26.21 5.29
N ILE A 191 12.69 -26.66 5.04
CA ILE A 191 11.49 -25.84 5.28
C ILE A 191 11.36 -25.45 6.76
N SER A 192 11.79 -26.30 7.69
CA SER A 192 11.79 -25.97 9.12
C SER A 192 12.70 -24.78 9.43
N GLU A 193 13.92 -24.76 8.88
CA GLU A 193 14.87 -23.65 9.03
C GLU A 193 14.28 -22.35 8.46
N PHE A 194 13.66 -22.43 7.28
CA PHE A 194 12.99 -21.28 6.66
C PHE A 194 11.87 -20.74 7.54
N MET A 195 11.00 -21.59 8.08
CA MET A 195 9.88 -21.18 8.92
C MET A 195 10.34 -20.55 10.26
N ASN A 196 11.45 -21.03 10.84
CA ASN A 196 12.02 -20.45 12.06
C ASN A 196 12.49 -19.00 11.87
N GLN A 197 12.82 -18.58 10.63
CA GLN A 197 13.15 -17.18 10.34
C GLN A 197 11.94 -16.24 10.50
N TYR A 198 10.72 -16.78 10.51
CA TYR A 198 9.49 -15.99 10.61
C TYR A 198 9.05 -15.70 12.05
N GLU A 199 9.65 -16.29 13.08
CA GLU A 199 9.27 -16.05 14.48
C GLU A 199 9.22 -14.56 14.83
N MET A 200 10.15 -13.77 14.29
CA MET A 200 10.19 -12.33 14.50
C MET A 200 9.02 -11.57 13.86
N TYR A 201 8.47 -12.09 12.76
CA TYR A 201 7.35 -11.47 12.03
C TYR A 201 6.00 -11.70 12.71
N PHE A 202 5.89 -12.64 13.64
CA PHE A 202 4.69 -12.87 14.45
C PHE A 202 4.66 -12.07 15.76
N LYS A 203 5.70 -11.28 16.09
CA LYS A 203 5.68 -10.40 17.26
C LYS A 203 4.67 -9.27 17.10
N GLY A 204 3.96 -8.92 18.18
CA GLY A 204 2.97 -7.83 18.19
C GLY A 204 1.70 -8.19 17.41
N SER A 205 1.28 -7.36 16.46
CA SER A 205 0.16 -7.67 15.53
C SER A 205 0.62 -8.53 14.34
N GLY A 206 1.69 -9.29 14.52
CA GLY A 206 2.40 -9.99 13.46
C GLY A 206 1.54 -11.09 12.83
N GLN A 207 1.33 -11.00 11.53
CA GLN A 207 0.66 -12.00 10.72
C GLN A 207 1.46 -12.19 9.43
N LEU A 208 1.28 -13.33 8.79
CA LEU A 208 1.87 -13.63 7.50
C LEU A 208 0.76 -14.00 6.52
N ILE A 209 0.80 -13.45 5.32
CA ILE A 209 -0.05 -13.95 4.23
C ILE A 209 0.78 -14.82 3.29
N ASP A 210 0.17 -15.86 2.73
CA ASP A 210 0.66 -16.50 1.51
C ASP A 210 -0.34 -16.35 0.37
N GLN A 211 0.18 -16.28 -0.85
CA GLN A 211 -0.59 -16.31 -2.09
C GLN A 211 0.24 -17.02 -3.17
N PRO A 212 -0.36 -17.45 -4.29
CA PRO A 212 0.40 -17.99 -5.41
C PRO A 212 1.37 -16.93 -5.97
N PHE A 213 2.51 -17.39 -6.48
CA PHE A 213 3.40 -16.53 -7.25
C PHE A 213 2.81 -16.29 -8.64
N HIS A 214 2.54 -15.02 -8.95
CA HIS A 214 2.20 -14.58 -10.29
C HIS A 214 3.43 -13.96 -10.93
N SER A 215 3.77 -14.42 -12.14
CA SER A 215 4.91 -13.89 -12.87
C SER A 215 4.59 -12.49 -13.40
N PRO A 216 5.46 -11.50 -13.20
CA PRO A 216 5.35 -10.20 -13.87
C PRO A 216 5.76 -10.25 -15.35
N VAL A 217 6.14 -11.41 -15.88
CA VAL A 217 6.49 -11.58 -17.30
C VAL A 217 5.24 -11.93 -18.11
N PRO A 218 5.00 -11.32 -19.28
CA PRO A 218 5.80 -10.25 -19.90
C PRO A 218 5.36 -8.83 -19.52
N ASP A 219 4.16 -8.67 -18.96
CA ASP A 219 3.44 -7.39 -18.96
C ASP A 219 3.73 -6.48 -17.76
N GLY A 220 4.44 -6.96 -16.75
CA GLY A 220 4.77 -6.21 -15.53
C GLY A 220 3.60 -6.08 -14.57
N MET A 221 3.55 -4.93 -13.88
CA MET A 221 2.60 -4.60 -12.83
C MET A 221 1.94 -3.25 -13.10
N VAL A 222 0.63 -3.18 -12.92
CA VAL A 222 -0.16 -1.93 -13.00
C VAL A 222 -0.52 -1.47 -11.60
N ARG A 223 -0.09 -0.27 -11.24
CA ARG A 223 -0.56 0.46 -10.07
C ARG A 223 -1.75 1.33 -10.45
N CYS A 224 -2.91 1.07 -9.91
CA CYS A 224 -4.10 1.88 -10.10
C CYS A 224 -4.22 2.90 -8.96
N TYR A 225 -4.11 4.19 -9.26
CA TYR A 225 -4.25 5.26 -8.28
C TYR A 225 -5.72 5.66 -8.14
N MET A 226 -6.15 5.81 -6.89
CA MET A 226 -7.53 6.06 -6.50
C MET A 226 -7.63 7.33 -5.65
N SER A 227 -8.70 8.09 -5.84
CA SER A 227 -9.15 9.16 -4.93
C SER A 227 -10.57 8.82 -4.50
N HIS A 228 -10.76 8.49 -3.23
CA HIS A 228 -11.93 7.75 -2.78
C HIS A 228 -12.21 6.51 -3.66
N ASP A 229 -13.33 6.50 -4.36
CA ASP A 229 -13.83 5.41 -5.20
C ASP A 229 -13.56 5.63 -6.70
N LYS A 230 -12.80 6.67 -7.08
CA LYS A 230 -12.51 7.00 -8.47
C LYS A 230 -11.05 6.79 -8.83
N VAL A 231 -10.83 6.25 -10.03
CA VAL A 231 -9.50 6.10 -10.60
C VAL A 231 -9.01 7.45 -11.09
N VAL A 232 -7.81 7.83 -10.66
CA VAL A 232 -7.21 9.15 -10.95
C VAL A 232 -5.90 9.06 -11.72
N GLY A 233 -5.42 7.84 -11.97
CA GLY A 233 -4.33 7.57 -12.89
C GLY A 233 -3.75 6.19 -12.70
N PHE A 234 -2.68 5.91 -13.44
CA PHE A 234 -2.00 4.63 -13.43
C PHE A 234 -0.49 4.79 -13.35
N GLY A 235 0.16 3.79 -12.78
CA GLY A 235 1.59 3.56 -12.93
C GLY A 235 1.81 2.20 -13.56
N HIS A 236 2.75 2.08 -14.49
CA HIS A 236 3.10 0.80 -15.11
C HIS A 236 4.60 0.56 -14.96
N GLN A 237 4.96 -0.64 -14.50
CA GLN A 237 6.34 -0.98 -14.18
C GLN A 237 6.60 -2.47 -14.36
N TYR A 238 7.74 -2.81 -14.95
CA TYR A 238 8.25 -4.18 -14.92
C TYR A 238 8.96 -4.46 -13.60
N VAL A 239 8.34 -5.27 -12.73
CA VAL A 239 8.86 -5.60 -11.40
C VAL A 239 9.75 -6.84 -11.47
N THR A 240 10.95 -6.77 -10.87
CA THR A 240 11.96 -7.84 -10.98
C THR A 240 12.29 -8.53 -9.66
N ALA A 241 11.77 -8.04 -8.53
CA ALA A 241 12.23 -8.41 -7.18
C ALA A 241 12.08 -9.90 -6.81
N LEU A 242 11.15 -10.63 -7.43
CA LEU A 242 10.94 -12.07 -7.21
C LEU A 242 11.18 -12.91 -8.46
N LEU A 243 11.77 -12.32 -9.51
CA LEU A 243 12.25 -13.04 -10.67
C LEU A 243 13.60 -13.66 -10.34
N ARG A 244 13.73 -14.94 -10.71
CA ARG A 244 15.01 -15.63 -10.62
C ARG A 244 15.84 -15.28 -11.84
N SER A 245 17.08 -14.87 -11.62
CA SER A 245 18.05 -14.74 -12.69
C SER A 245 18.40 -16.12 -13.25
N GLU A 246 18.67 -16.17 -14.56
CA GLU A 246 19.25 -17.35 -15.17
C GLU A 246 20.68 -17.56 -14.64
N LEU A 247 21.15 -18.80 -14.62
CA LEU A 247 22.46 -19.12 -14.08
C LEU A 247 23.55 -18.41 -14.93
N GLY A 248 24.27 -17.46 -14.32
CA GLY A 248 25.31 -16.69 -15.00
C GLY A 248 24.83 -15.41 -15.70
N SER A 249 23.55 -15.03 -15.56
CA SER A 249 23.06 -13.72 -16.01
C SER A 249 23.21 -12.66 -14.90
N GLU A 250 23.43 -11.41 -15.29
CA GLU A 250 23.35 -10.27 -14.37
C GLU A 250 21.94 -10.19 -13.74
N PRO A 251 21.80 -9.67 -12.51
CA PRO A 251 20.50 -9.39 -11.90
C PRO A 251 19.65 -8.45 -12.77
N LEU A 252 18.34 -8.72 -12.85
CA LEU A 252 17.41 -7.84 -13.58
C LEU A 252 17.21 -6.53 -12.81
N GLU A 253 17.72 -5.43 -13.37
CA GLU A 253 17.50 -4.10 -12.80
C GLU A 253 16.02 -3.69 -12.93
N PRO A 254 15.41 -3.19 -11.83
CA PRO A 254 14.03 -2.72 -11.88
C PRO A 254 13.93 -1.48 -12.77
N GLN A 255 12.97 -1.48 -13.69
CA GLN A 255 12.71 -0.31 -14.53
C GLN A 255 11.96 0.76 -13.72
N PRO A 256 12.13 2.06 -14.03
CA PRO A 256 11.34 3.11 -13.41
C PRO A 256 9.87 2.95 -13.78
N ARG A 257 8.99 3.31 -12.84
CA ARG A 257 7.55 3.36 -13.09
C ARG A 257 7.21 4.49 -14.05
N ILE A 258 6.42 4.19 -15.07
CA ILE A 258 5.87 5.17 -16.00
C ILE A 258 4.47 5.54 -15.52
N TYR A 259 4.17 6.84 -15.43
CA TYR A 259 2.90 7.35 -14.93
C TYR A 259 1.99 7.76 -16.09
N HIS A 260 0.72 7.41 -16.00
CA HIS A 260 -0.29 7.66 -17.03
C HIS A 260 -1.54 8.30 -16.42
N PRO A 261 -2.28 9.13 -17.18
CA PRO A 261 -3.59 9.60 -16.76
C PRO A 261 -4.60 8.46 -16.70
N ASP A 262 -5.72 8.70 -16.02
CA ASP A 262 -6.86 7.78 -15.91
C ASP A 262 -7.55 7.47 -17.25
N THR A 263 -7.19 8.21 -18.31
CA THR A 263 -7.66 8.05 -19.70
C THR A 263 -6.78 7.12 -20.54
N LYS A 264 -5.73 6.51 -19.97
CA LYS A 264 -4.85 5.56 -20.67
C LYS A 264 -5.69 4.43 -21.29
N PRO A 265 -5.73 4.28 -22.63
CA PRO A 265 -6.62 3.33 -23.31
C PRO A 265 -6.49 1.88 -22.82
N GLU A 266 -5.25 1.44 -22.58
CA GLU A 266 -4.90 0.08 -22.19
C GLU A 266 -5.43 -0.30 -20.79
N PHE A 267 -5.76 0.67 -19.94
CA PHE A 267 -6.21 0.44 -18.57
C PHE A 267 -7.69 0.80 -18.35
N GLN A 268 -8.46 1.05 -19.42
CA GLN A 268 -9.88 1.39 -19.28
C GLN A 268 -10.74 0.23 -18.76
N THR A 269 -10.42 -1.02 -19.10
CA THR A 269 -11.11 -2.19 -18.55
C THR A 269 -10.87 -2.31 -17.04
N LEU A 270 -9.62 -2.15 -16.61
CA LEU A 270 -9.27 -2.10 -15.18
C LEU A 270 -9.99 -0.95 -14.47
N LYS A 271 -10.02 0.25 -15.08
CA LYS A 271 -10.76 1.40 -14.54
C LYS A 271 -12.23 1.08 -14.32
N ALA A 272 -12.89 0.52 -15.34
CA ALA A 272 -14.30 0.18 -15.27
C ALA A 272 -14.56 -0.81 -14.13
N LYS A 273 -13.78 -1.90 -14.03
CA LYS A 273 -13.90 -2.89 -12.95
C LYS A 273 -13.71 -2.28 -11.57
N MET A 274 -12.69 -1.43 -11.40
CA MET A 274 -12.45 -0.69 -10.15
C MET A 274 -13.70 0.13 -9.76
N GLU A 275 -14.16 1.01 -10.64
CA GLU A 275 -15.18 2.00 -10.30
C GLU A 275 -16.61 1.47 -10.23
N THR A 276 -16.95 0.39 -10.95
CA THR A 276 -18.35 -0.10 -11.02
C THR A 276 -18.61 -1.33 -10.17
N GLU A 277 -17.58 -2.10 -9.83
CA GLU A 277 -17.74 -3.39 -9.15
C GLU A 277 -16.84 -3.52 -7.93
N TRP A 278 -15.52 -3.46 -8.13
CA TRP A 278 -14.57 -3.88 -7.12
C TRP A 278 -14.51 -2.95 -5.92
N ILE A 279 -14.56 -1.62 -6.09
CA ILE A 279 -14.57 -0.72 -4.94
C ILE A 279 -15.83 -0.92 -4.09
N ALA A 280 -17.00 -1.01 -4.72
CA ALA A 280 -18.24 -1.23 -3.98
C ALA A 280 -18.22 -2.56 -3.20
N GLN A 281 -17.61 -3.61 -3.75
CA GLN A 281 -17.43 -4.88 -3.05
C GLN A 281 -16.40 -4.79 -1.92
N LEU A 282 -15.23 -4.18 -2.16
CA LEU A 282 -14.19 -3.95 -1.16
C LEU A 282 -14.73 -3.17 0.05
N GLN A 283 -15.53 -2.13 -0.19
CA GLN A 283 -16.18 -1.34 0.86
C GLN A 283 -17.10 -2.20 1.74
N ARG A 284 -17.89 -3.10 1.14
CA ARG A 284 -18.74 -4.05 1.87
C ARG A 284 -17.93 -5.04 2.69
N VAL A 285 -16.85 -5.59 2.12
CA VAL A 285 -15.98 -6.57 2.79
C VAL A 285 -15.26 -5.95 3.99
N LEU A 286 -14.76 -4.72 3.85
CA LEU A 286 -13.95 -4.06 4.88
C LEU A 286 -14.77 -3.15 5.82
N TYR A 287 -16.07 -2.99 5.55
CA TYR A 287 -16.94 -2.04 6.26
C TYR A 287 -16.34 -0.63 6.25
N ILE A 288 -16.11 -0.10 5.05
CA ILE A 288 -15.53 1.23 4.81
C ILE A 288 -16.46 2.01 3.88
N ASP A 289 -16.96 3.15 4.34
CA ASP A 289 -17.75 4.07 3.52
C ASP A 289 -16.88 4.89 2.56
N THR A 290 -17.46 5.43 1.49
CA THR A 290 -16.72 6.19 0.48
C THR A 290 -15.98 7.39 1.07
N ASN A 291 -16.59 8.11 2.02
CA ASN A 291 -15.97 9.27 2.67
C ASN A 291 -14.84 8.90 3.65
N ALA A 292 -14.71 7.61 3.99
CA ALA A 292 -13.62 7.10 4.80
C ALA A 292 -12.45 6.57 3.94
N LEU A 293 -12.65 6.36 2.62
CA LEU A 293 -11.55 5.99 1.74
C LEU A 293 -10.53 7.15 1.65
N PRO A 294 -9.23 6.86 1.46
CA PRO A 294 -8.23 7.91 1.35
C PRO A 294 -8.45 8.85 0.16
N VAL A 295 -8.05 10.13 0.33
CA VAL A 295 -8.02 11.11 -0.77
C VAL A 295 -7.00 10.74 -1.86
N ILE A 296 -6.02 9.90 -1.51
CA ILE A 296 -5.11 9.27 -2.45
C ILE A 296 -4.68 7.91 -1.89
N TRP A 297 -4.87 6.87 -2.67
CA TRP A 297 -4.38 5.52 -2.38
C TRP A 297 -4.11 4.79 -3.69
N ASP A 298 -3.47 3.63 -3.63
CA ASP A 298 -3.24 2.82 -4.83
C ASP A 298 -3.40 1.32 -4.57
N ALA A 299 -3.74 0.60 -5.63
CA ALA A 299 -3.79 -0.85 -5.66
C ALA A 299 -2.83 -1.36 -6.76
N ASP A 300 -1.93 -2.27 -6.39
CA ASP A 300 -0.96 -2.90 -7.28
C ASP A 300 -1.50 -4.22 -7.81
N PHE A 301 -1.51 -4.37 -9.14
CA PHE A 301 -2.01 -5.54 -9.84
C PHE A 301 -0.94 -6.17 -10.72
N LEU A 302 -0.80 -7.49 -10.64
CA LEU A 302 -0.19 -8.30 -11.68
C LEU A 302 -1.27 -8.81 -12.62
N TYR A 303 -0.90 -9.16 -13.85
CA TYR A 303 -1.81 -9.82 -14.78
C TYR A 303 -2.04 -11.27 -14.37
N GLY A 304 -3.30 -11.68 -14.38
CA GLY A 304 -3.71 -13.07 -14.18
C GLY A 304 -3.85 -13.83 -15.51
N PRO A 305 -4.31 -15.09 -15.47
CA PRO A 305 -4.68 -15.84 -16.67
C PRO A 305 -5.75 -15.10 -17.46
N LYS A 306 -5.56 -14.95 -18.78
CA LYS A 306 -6.59 -14.36 -19.64
C LYS A 306 -7.88 -15.17 -19.57
N THR A 307 -9.02 -14.50 -19.73
CA THR A 307 -10.32 -15.15 -19.89
C THR A 307 -10.34 -16.02 -21.16
N GLU A 308 -11.36 -16.88 -21.32
CA GLU A 308 -11.56 -17.66 -22.55
C GLU A 308 -11.70 -16.76 -23.80
N THR A 309 -12.16 -15.52 -23.63
CA THR A 309 -12.28 -14.50 -24.68
C THR A 309 -10.99 -13.70 -24.91
N GLY A 310 -9.92 -13.98 -24.15
CA GLY A 310 -8.60 -13.35 -24.29
C GLY A 310 -8.43 -12.03 -23.52
N GLU A 311 -9.40 -11.66 -22.68
CA GLU A 311 -9.36 -10.43 -21.89
C GLU A 311 -8.41 -10.57 -20.70
N ASP A 312 -7.80 -9.45 -20.31
CA ASP A 312 -6.91 -9.41 -19.14
C ASP A 312 -7.69 -9.61 -17.84
N THR A 313 -7.15 -10.47 -16.98
CA THR A 313 -7.54 -10.54 -15.58
C THR A 313 -6.41 -9.96 -14.73
N TYR A 314 -6.72 -9.61 -13.48
CA TYR A 314 -5.78 -8.95 -12.59
C TYR A 314 -5.77 -9.64 -11.25
N VAL A 315 -4.59 -9.71 -10.62
CA VAL A 315 -4.42 -10.26 -9.27
C VAL A 315 -3.89 -9.18 -8.35
N LEU A 316 -4.62 -8.92 -7.27
CA LEU A 316 -4.22 -7.92 -6.28
C LEU A 316 -2.94 -8.36 -5.54
N CYS A 317 -1.95 -7.48 -5.51
CA CYS A 317 -0.66 -7.73 -4.88
C CYS A 317 -0.49 -6.96 -3.57
N GLU A 318 -0.96 -5.71 -3.54
CA GLU A 318 -0.84 -4.79 -2.43
C GLU A 318 -1.83 -3.63 -2.59
N VAL A 319 -2.26 -3.05 -1.47
CA VAL A 319 -2.93 -1.76 -1.42
C VAL A 319 -2.09 -0.82 -0.57
N ASN A 320 -1.76 0.36 -1.11
CA ASN A 320 -1.02 1.40 -0.41
C ASN A 320 -1.96 2.56 -0.08
N VAL A 321 -2.12 2.87 1.20
CA VAL A 321 -3.02 3.93 1.68
C VAL A 321 -2.31 5.05 2.41
N SER A 322 -1.03 4.89 2.72
CA SER A 322 -0.26 5.81 3.54
C SER A 322 0.95 6.28 2.77
N SER A 323 1.15 7.61 2.71
CA SER A 323 2.28 8.21 2.00
C SER A 323 2.40 7.80 0.52
N VAL A 324 1.28 7.64 -0.18
CA VAL A 324 1.27 7.33 -1.62
C VAL A 324 1.92 8.48 -2.40
N TYR A 325 3.13 8.22 -2.88
CA TYR A 325 3.93 9.11 -3.70
C TYR A 325 5.09 8.31 -4.33
N PRO A 326 5.49 8.57 -5.59
CA PRO A 326 4.88 9.52 -6.53
C PRO A 326 3.53 9.01 -7.04
N PHE A 327 2.74 9.91 -7.61
CA PHE A 327 1.49 9.61 -8.32
C PHE A 327 1.41 10.47 -9.61
N PRO A 328 0.57 10.10 -10.60
CA PRO A 328 0.43 10.85 -11.85
C PRO A 328 -0.05 12.27 -11.59
N GLU A 329 0.49 13.27 -12.29
CA GLU A 329 0.06 14.67 -12.12
C GLU A 329 -1.43 14.88 -12.42
N SER A 330 -2.02 14.04 -13.27
CA SER A 330 -3.46 14.02 -13.56
C SER A 330 -4.32 13.77 -12.31
N ALA A 331 -3.76 13.20 -11.25
CA ALA A 331 -4.49 12.93 -10.02
C ALA A 331 -4.69 14.17 -9.14
N LEU A 332 -3.87 15.22 -9.34
CA LEU A 332 -3.86 16.40 -8.47
C LEU A 332 -5.23 17.10 -8.35
N PRO A 333 -5.94 17.43 -9.44
CA PRO A 333 -7.22 18.14 -9.34
C PRO A 333 -8.24 17.34 -8.53
N ARG A 334 -8.38 16.04 -8.85
CA ARG A 334 -9.37 15.17 -8.19
C ARG A 334 -9.02 14.92 -6.72
N LEU A 335 -7.74 14.78 -6.39
CA LEU A 335 -7.28 14.64 -5.00
C LEU A 335 -7.69 15.87 -4.17
N VAL A 336 -7.47 17.07 -4.69
CA VAL A 336 -7.83 18.33 -4.01
C VAL A 336 -9.34 18.50 -3.90
N GLU A 337 -10.10 18.24 -4.98
CA GLU A 337 -11.57 18.25 -4.96
C GLU A 337 -12.12 17.31 -3.88
N THR A 338 -11.60 16.08 -3.85
CA THR A 338 -12.00 15.05 -2.88
C THR A 338 -11.72 15.49 -1.44
N ALA A 339 -10.53 16.04 -1.18
CA ALA A 339 -10.20 16.58 0.14
C ALA A 339 -11.15 17.71 0.55
N LEU A 340 -11.54 18.58 -0.38
CA LEU A 340 -12.45 19.69 -0.09
C LEU A 340 -13.88 19.24 0.17
N ASP A 341 -14.36 18.24 -0.56
CA ASP A 341 -15.67 17.66 -0.31
C ASP A 341 -15.73 17.02 1.09
N CYS A 342 -14.67 16.32 1.50
CA CYS A 342 -14.54 15.81 2.87
C CYS A 342 -14.56 16.91 3.93
N ILE A 343 -13.77 17.97 3.73
CA ILE A 343 -13.73 19.12 4.65
C ILE A 343 -15.10 19.78 4.78
N ARG A 344 -15.80 19.98 3.66
CA ARG A 344 -17.17 20.55 3.65
C ARG A 344 -18.14 19.64 4.39
N HIS A 345 -18.04 18.33 4.20
CA HIS A 345 -18.88 17.37 4.92
C HIS A 345 -18.67 17.46 6.43
N HIS A 346 -17.41 17.47 6.89
CA HIS A 346 -17.07 17.55 8.32
C HIS A 346 -17.47 18.89 8.96
N ARG A 347 -17.51 20.00 8.21
CA ARG A 347 -18.00 21.29 8.72
C ARG A 347 -19.51 21.33 8.97
N LEU A 348 -20.26 20.42 8.35
CA LEU A 348 -21.72 20.36 8.42
C LEU A 348 -22.24 19.34 9.43
N THR A 349 -21.41 18.37 9.81
CA THR A 349 -21.71 17.32 10.81
C THR A 349 -21.15 17.69 12.16
#